data_AF-A0A661Z1K2-F1
#
_entry.id   AF-A0A661Z1K2-F1
#
_cell.length_a   1.000
_cell.length_b   1.000
_cell.length_c   1.000
_cell.angle_alpha   90.00
_cell.angle_beta   90.00
_cell.angle_gamma   90.00
#
_symmetry.space_group_name_H-M   'P 1'
#
loop_
_entity.id
_entity.type
_entity.pdbx_description
1 polymer ?
#
loop_
_entity_poly.entity_id
_entity_poly.type
_entity_poly.pdbx_seq_one_letter_code
_entity_poly.pdbx_strand_id
1 'polypeptide(L)'
;MPVCWQAGEKYQYNTFISKTMKLNNLTAISPIDGRYRKQTQDFDVFFSESALIKYRILIEVEYFISLCELPLPQLVDFNKNNYEKLRKLYKEFELSEATRVKEIESVTNHDVKAIEYLIKEEFD
;
A
#
# COMPACT_ATOMS: atom_id res chain seq x y z
N MET A 1 26.19 -15.90 46.32
CA MET A 1 26.02 -16.74 45.11
C MET A 1 24.88 -16.15 44.29
N PRO A 2 25.14 -15.38 43.22
CA PRO A 2 24.09 -14.80 42.40
C PRO A 2 23.63 -15.81 41.34
N VAL A 3 22.31 -15.85 41.15
CA VAL A 3 21.59 -16.84 40.36
C VAL A 3 21.74 -16.50 38.87
N CYS A 4 22.43 -17.36 38.12
CA CYS A 4 22.47 -17.33 36.66
C CYS A 4 21.18 -17.93 36.07
N TRP A 5 20.08 -17.18 36.06
CA TRP A 5 18.87 -17.53 35.30
C TRP A 5 18.28 -16.24 34.73
N GLN A 6 18.29 -16.05 33.40
CA GLN A 6 17.36 -15.20 32.61
C GLN A 6 17.79 -14.86 31.16
N ALA A 7 18.94 -15.30 30.66
CA ALA A 7 19.36 -14.95 29.28
C ALA A 7 18.83 -15.92 28.19
N GLY A 8 18.74 -17.23 28.49
CA GLY A 8 18.39 -18.27 27.51
C GLY A 8 16.91 -18.29 27.07
N GLU A 9 15.98 -18.04 27.99
CA GLU A 9 14.54 -18.08 27.71
C GLU A 9 14.09 -16.90 26.82
N LYS A 10 14.66 -15.70 27.01
CA LYS A 10 14.37 -14.54 26.14
C LYS A 10 14.87 -14.74 24.71
N TYR A 11 16.02 -15.39 24.53
CA TYR A 11 16.56 -15.70 23.22
C TYR A 11 15.72 -16.75 22.49
N GLN A 12 15.28 -17.80 23.20
CA GLN A 12 14.37 -18.79 22.62
C GLN A 12 13.00 -18.20 22.29
N TYR A 13 12.44 -17.33 23.16
CA TYR A 13 11.16 -16.67 22.91
C TYR A 13 11.20 -15.77 21.68
N ASN A 14 12.24 -14.94 21.54
CA ASN A 14 12.43 -14.09 20.36
C ASN A 14 12.72 -14.91 19.09
N THR A 15 13.40 -16.05 19.21
CA THR A 15 13.64 -16.96 18.07
C THR A 15 12.36 -17.69 17.64
N PHE A 16 11.46 -18.00 18.58
CA PHE A 16 10.15 -18.60 18.30
C PHE A 16 9.18 -17.63 17.64
N ILE A 17 9.17 -16.35 18.07
CA ILE A 17 8.34 -15.30 17.47
C ILE A 17 8.87 -14.83 16.11
N SER A 18 10.20 -14.81 15.93
CA SER A 18 10.88 -14.41 14.68
C SER A 18 10.61 -15.34 13.49
N LYS A 19 10.19 -16.58 13.75
CA LYS A 19 9.79 -17.53 12.70
C LYS A 19 8.41 -17.18 12.15
N THR A 20 8.34 -16.06 11.42
CA THR A 20 7.35 -15.77 10.37
C THR A 20 5.93 -16.22 10.72
N MET A 21 5.35 -15.66 11.78
CA MET A 21 3.91 -15.86 12.01
C MET A 21 3.14 -15.16 10.90
N LYS A 22 2.82 -15.91 9.84
CA LYS A 22 1.91 -15.50 8.79
C LYS A 22 0.58 -15.13 9.44
N LEU A 23 0.08 -13.93 9.16
CA LEU A 23 -1.20 -13.45 9.67
C LEU A 23 -2.31 -14.45 9.28
N ASN A 24 -3.06 -14.91 10.28
CA ASN A 24 -4.23 -15.76 10.14
C ASN A 24 -5.22 -15.43 11.26
N ASN A 25 -6.41 -16.03 11.23
CA ASN A 25 -7.48 -15.66 12.15
C ASN A 25 -7.15 -15.88 13.63
N LEU A 26 -6.22 -16.79 13.96
CA LEU A 26 -5.78 -17.07 15.33
C LEU A 26 -4.60 -16.21 15.78
N THR A 27 -3.80 -15.68 14.84
CA THR A 27 -2.65 -14.81 15.12
C THR A 27 -2.98 -13.32 15.01
N ALA A 28 -4.15 -12.97 14.47
CA ALA A 28 -4.63 -11.59 14.39
C ALA A 28 -4.81 -10.97 15.80
N ILE A 29 -4.24 -9.78 16.00
CA ILE A 29 -4.38 -9.02 17.25
C ILE A 29 -5.81 -8.47 17.39
N SER A 30 -6.36 -7.93 16.30
CA SER A 30 -7.73 -7.42 16.27
C SER A 30 -8.72 -8.54 15.94
N PRO A 31 -9.86 -8.64 16.66
CA PRO A 31 -10.89 -9.60 16.34
C PRO A 31 -11.58 -9.31 14.99
N ILE A 32 -11.50 -8.07 14.47
CA ILE A 32 -12.02 -7.68 13.16
C ILE A 32 -11.35 -8.49 12.04
N ASP A 33 -10.04 -8.68 12.14
CA ASP A 33 -9.24 -9.43 11.16
C ASP A 33 -9.11 -10.92 11.50
N GLY A 34 -9.68 -11.34 12.64
CA GLY A 34 -9.61 -12.72 13.14
C GLY A 34 -10.97 -13.36 13.35
N ARG A 35 -11.48 -13.29 14.59
CA ARG A 35 -12.76 -13.93 15.00
C ARG A 35 -13.93 -13.52 14.10
N TYR A 36 -14.00 -12.25 13.71
CA TYR A 36 -15.10 -11.68 12.94
C TYR A 36 -14.79 -11.52 11.45
N ARG A 37 -13.69 -12.13 10.98
CA ARG A 37 -13.21 -11.98 9.60
C ARG A 37 -14.28 -12.31 8.56
N LYS A 38 -15.09 -13.34 8.82
CA LYS A 38 -16.17 -13.78 7.94
C LYS A 38 -17.25 -12.70 7.75
N GLN A 39 -17.49 -11.86 8.77
CA GLN A 39 -18.46 -10.77 8.71
C GLN A 39 -17.86 -9.48 8.13
N THR A 40 -16.53 -9.34 8.16
CA THR A 40 -15.85 -8.07 7.87
C THR A 40 -15.03 -8.07 6.58
N GLN A 41 -14.73 -9.23 5.99
CA GLN A 41 -13.89 -9.34 4.78
C GLN A 41 -14.34 -8.46 3.60
N ASP A 42 -15.64 -8.22 3.45
CA ASP A 42 -16.16 -7.41 2.34
C ASP A 42 -15.78 -5.93 2.48
N PHE A 43 -15.32 -5.50 3.67
CA PHE A 43 -14.88 -4.14 3.94
C PHE A 43 -13.42 -3.88 3.60
N ASP A 44 -12.62 -4.91 3.30
CA ASP A 44 -11.19 -4.74 3.01
C ASP A 44 -10.93 -3.91 1.78
N VAL A 45 -11.84 -3.98 0.80
CA VAL A 45 -11.76 -3.19 -0.43
C VAL A 45 -11.93 -1.69 -0.18
N PHE A 46 -12.31 -1.29 1.03
CA PHE A 46 -12.50 0.10 1.45
C PHE A 46 -11.59 0.52 2.62
N PHE A 47 -11.36 -0.36 3.60
CA PHE A 47 -10.72 -0.02 4.88
C PHE A 47 -9.39 -0.75 5.14
N SER A 48 -8.76 -1.30 4.12
CA SER A 48 -7.39 -1.82 4.21
C SER A 48 -6.36 -0.77 3.77
N GLU A 49 -5.09 -0.99 4.12
CA GLU A 49 -3.99 -0.17 3.59
C GLU A 49 -3.90 -0.25 2.06
N SER A 50 -4.18 -1.42 1.48
CA SER A 50 -4.28 -1.61 0.03
C SER A 50 -5.39 -0.75 -0.58
N ALA A 51 -6.56 -0.71 0.05
CA ALA A 51 -7.66 0.17 -0.38
C ALA A 51 -7.27 1.64 -0.28
N LEU A 52 -6.64 2.07 0.83
CA LEU A 52 -6.16 3.43 0.99
C LEU A 52 -5.20 3.84 -0.14
N ILE A 53 -4.26 2.97 -0.49
CA ILE A 53 -3.33 3.20 -1.62
C ILE A 53 -4.10 3.31 -2.93
N LYS A 54 -5.02 2.39 -3.23
CA LYS A 54 -5.85 2.42 -4.44
C LYS A 54 -6.61 3.74 -4.59
N TYR A 55 -7.28 4.19 -3.53
CA TYR A 55 -8.06 5.42 -3.55
C TYR A 55 -7.17 6.67 -3.65
N ARG A 56 -5.95 6.64 -3.08
CA ARG A 56 -4.99 7.73 -3.27
C ARG A 56 -4.53 7.82 -4.72
N ILE A 57 -4.19 6.69 -5.36
CA ILE A 57 -3.85 6.67 -6.79
C ILE A 57 -5.01 7.23 -7.62
N LEU A 58 -6.25 6.82 -7.33
CA LEU A 58 -7.44 7.35 -8.02
C LEU A 58 -7.50 8.88 -7.94
N ILE A 59 -7.40 9.45 -6.74
CA ILE A 59 -7.49 10.90 -6.54
C ILE A 59 -6.37 11.63 -7.27
N GLU A 60 -5.13 11.18 -7.12
CA GLU A 60 -3.97 11.83 -7.76
C GLU A 60 -4.03 11.75 -9.29
N VAL A 61 -4.46 10.60 -9.83
CA VAL A 61 -4.62 10.41 -11.28
C VAL A 61 -5.73 11.32 -11.83
N GLU A 62 -6.91 11.33 -11.22
CA GLU A 62 -8.01 12.17 -11.71
C GLU A 62 -7.72 13.65 -11.51
N TYR A 63 -7.01 14.01 -10.44
CA TYR A 63 -6.49 15.37 -10.24
C TYR A 63 -5.51 15.78 -11.35
N PHE A 64 -4.54 14.92 -11.67
CA PHE A 64 -3.60 15.16 -12.76
C PHE A 64 -4.30 15.30 -14.13
N ILE A 65 -5.25 14.41 -14.45
CA ILE A 65 -6.06 14.49 -15.67
C ILE A 65 -6.81 15.83 -15.71
N SER A 66 -7.44 16.23 -14.61
CA SER A 66 -8.14 17.52 -14.50
C SER A 66 -7.20 18.71 -14.74
N LEU A 67 -5.95 18.65 -14.26
CA LEU A 67 -4.93 19.67 -14.54
C LEU A 67 -4.54 19.72 -16.02
N CYS A 68 -4.43 18.57 -16.69
CA CYS A 68 -4.16 18.51 -18.13
C CYS A 68 -5.29 19.07 -19.00
N GLU A 69 -6.51 19.16 -18.47
CA GLU A 69 -7.65 19.77 -19.18
C GLU A 69 -7.68 21.30 -19.04
N LEU A 70 -6.95 21.86 -18.06
CA LEU A 70 -6.77 23.30 -17.92
C LEU A 70 -5.69 23.81 -18.90
N PRO A 71 -5.76 25.08 -19.33
CA PRO A 71 -4.78 25.69 -20.23
C PRO A 71 -3.46 26.04 -19.50
N LEU A 72 -2.89 25.07 -18.79
CA LEU A 72 -1.62 25.21 -18.10
C LEU A 72 -0.47 25.06 -19.10
N PRO A 73 0.44 26.04 -19.22
CA PRO A 73 1.51 26.01 -20.23
C PRO A 73 2.39 24.75 -20.18
N GLN A 74 2.55 24.13 -19.00
CA GLN A 74 3.38 22.94 -18.81
C GLN A 74 2.68 21.62 -19.18
N LEU A 75 1.35 21.63 -19.32
CA LEU A 75 0.53 20.43 -19.54
C LEU A 75 -0.27 20.48 -20.84
N VAL A 76 -0.20 21.60 -21.59
CA VAL A 76 -0.99 21.82 -22.82
C VAL A 76 -0.73 20.75 -23.89
N ASP A 77 0.51 20.24 -23.95
CA ASP A 77 0.94 19.24 -24.93
C ASP A 77 0.81 17.79 -24.42
N PHE A 78 0.19 17.58 -23.25
CA PHE A 78 0.02 16.24 -22.72
C PHE A 78 -0.91 15.40 -23.60
N ASN A 79 -0.43 14.22 -24.01
CA ASN A 79 -1.18 13.33 -24.90
C ASN A 79 -2.40 12.72 -24.19
N LYS A 80 -3.60 13.18 -24.55
CA LYS A 80 -4.87 12.71 -23.96
C LYS A 80 -5.16 11.22 -24.18
N ASN A 81 -4.51 10.58 -25.15
CA ASN A 81 -4.62 9.13 -25.33
C ASN A 81 -4.06 8.34 -24.13
N ASN A 82 -3.22 8.99 -23.30
CA ASN A 82 -2.66 8.40 -22.08
C ASN A 82 -3.64 8.38 -20.91
N TYR A 83 -4.79 9.06 -20.99
CA TYR A 83 -5.75 9.11 -19.88
C TYR A 83 -6.27 7.72 -19.51
N GLU A 84 -6.60 6.87 -20.48
CA GLU A 84 -7.04 5.51 -20.16
C GLU A 84 -5.89 4.66 -19.59
N LYS A 85 -4.64 4.88 -20.01
CA LYS A 85 -3.49 4.22 -19.39
C LYS A 85 -3.34 4.62 -17.92
N LEU A 86 -3.46 5.91 -17.61
CA LEU A 86 -3.46 6.41 -16.23
C LEU A 86 -4.60 5.81 -15.39
N ARG A 87 -5.82 5.76 -15.94
CA ARG A 87 -6.98 5.25 -15.22
C ARG A 87 -6.88 3.76 -14.91
N LYS A 88 -6.15 2.98 -15.72
CA LYS A 88 -5.91 1.57 -15.44
C LYS A 88 -5.21 1.34 -14.11
N LEU A 89 -4.33 2.27 -13.68
CA LEU A 89 -3.63 2.17 -12.40
C LEU A 89 -4.56 1.95 -11.20
N TYR A 90 -5.76 2.54 -11.21
CA TYR A 90 -6.74 2.33 -10.13
C TYR A 90 -7.92 1.42 -10.53
N LYS A 91 -8.24 1.30 -11.83
CA LYS A 91 -9.33 0.44 -12.32
C LYS A 91 -8.95 -1.04 -12.27
N GLU A 92 -7.71 -1.38 -12.61
CA GLU A 92 -7.15 -2.73 -12.67
C GLU A 92 -6.15 -2.95 -11.51
N PHE A 93 -6.37 -2.29 -10.37
CA PHE A 93 -5.48 -2.32 -9.22
C PHE A 93 -5.40 -3.71 -8.57
N GLU A 94 -4.19 -4.23 -8.43
CA GLU A 94 -3.88 -5.48 -7.73
C GLU A 94 -2.98 -5.23 -6.50
N LEU A 95 -2.63 -6.31 -5.81
CA LEU A 95 -1.78 -6.23 -4.62
C LEU A 95 -0.32 -5.92 -4.96
N SER A 96 0.12 -6.21 -6.20
CA SER A 96 1.46 -5.88 -6.70
C SER A 96 1.69 -4.37 -6.73
N GLU A 97 0.70 -3.59 -7.16
CA GLU A 97 0.79 -2.14 -7.24
C GLU A 97 0.84 -1.53 -5.84
N ALA A 98 0.04 -2.07 -4.90
CA ALA A 98 0.13 -1.68 -3.49
C ALA A 98 1.55 -1.92 -2.94
N THR A 99 2.12 -3.09 -3.23
CA THR A 99 3.49 -3.45 -2.82
C THR A 99 4.50 -2.50 -3.44
N ARG A 100 4.37 -2.19 -4.73
CA ARG A 100 5.26 -1.27 -5.44
C ARG A 100 5.21 0.13 -4.86
N VAL A 101 4.02 0.65 -4.55
CA VAL A 101 3.88 1.96 -3.88
C VAL A 101 4.59 1.96 -2.53
N LYS A 102 4.47 0.90 -1.72
CA LYS A 102 5.18 0.78 -0.44
C LYS A 102 6.70 0.74 -0.61
N GLU A 103 7.21 0.09 -1.66
CA GLU A 103 8.64 0.09 -1.97
C GLU A 103 9.14 1.51 -2.27
N ILE A 104 8.42 2.25 -3.12
CA ILE A 104 8.78 3.63 -3.46
C ILE A 104 8.63 4.55 -2.23
N GLU A 105 7.57 4.36 -1.44
CA GLU A 105 7.34 5.09 -0.19
C GLU A 105 8.50 4.86 0.80
N SER A 106 9.06 3.65 0.86
CA SER A 106 10.18 3.35 1.77
C SER A 106 11.45 4.15 1.45
N VAL A 107 11.63 4.54 0.19
CA VAL A 107 12.77 5.36 -0.27
C VAL A 107 12.47 6.85 -0.14
N THR A 108 11.26 7.26 -0.53
CA THR A 108 10.84 8.68 -0.56
C THR A 108 10.38 9.22 0.79
N ASN A 109 9.96 8.34 1.69
CA ASN A 109 9.29 8.64 2.95
C ASN A 109 8.08 9.59 2.79
N HIS A 110 7.43 9.55 1.61
CA HIS A 110 6.30 10.39 1.26
C HIS A 110 5.37 9.68 0.27
N ASP A 111 4.12 9.49 0.69
CA ASP A 111 3.04 8.84 -0.04
C ASP A 111 2.70 9.47 -1.41
N VAL A 112 2.48 10.78 -1.49
CA VAL A 112 2.19 11.50 -2.75
C VAL A 112 3.35 11.35 -3.73
N LYS A 113 4.59 11.44 -3.23
CA LYS A 113 5.79 11.27 -4.07
C LYS A 113 5.88 9.85 -4.64
N ALA A 114 5.50 8.85 -3.84
CA ALA A 114 5.48 7.47 -4.31
C ALA A 114 4.53 7.27 -5.49
N ILE A 115 3.37 7.92 -5.49
CA ILE A 115 2.41 7.87 -6.59
C ILE A 115 2.93 8.61 -7.83
N GLU A 116 3.59 9.76 -7.66
CA GLU A 116 4.23 10.47 -8.78
C GLU A 116 5.27 9.58 -9.49
N TYR A 117 6.10 8.86 -8.73
CA TYR A 117 7.07 7.93 -9.29
C TYR A 117 6.40 6.72 -9.95
N LEU A 118 5.34 6.17 -9.37
CA LEU A 118 4.57 5.09 -10.00
C LEU A 118 4.02 5.52 -11.36
N ILE A 119 3.46 6.73 -11.45
CA ILE A 119 2.97 7.28 -12.72
C ILE A 119 4.12 7.43 -13.71
N LYS A 120 5.28 7.94 -13.30
CA LYS A 120 6.46 8.07 -14.18
C LYS A 120 6.93 6.72 -14.71
N GLU A 121 6.99 5.68 -13.87
CA GLU A 121 7.38 4.33 -14.27
C GLU A 121 6.45 3.73 -15.34
N GLU A 122 5.18 4.13 -15.38
CA GLU A 122 4.26 3.74 -16.46
C GLU A 122 4.51 4.49 -17.78
N PHE A 123 5.21 5.62 -17.79
CA PHE A 123 5.44 6.41 -19.02
C PHE A 123 6.85 6.33 -19.58
N ASP A 124 7.81 5.82 -18.80
CA ASP A 124 9.16 5.47 -19.25
C ASP A 124 9.18 4.12 -19.99
#